data_AF-A0A3D5APN2-F1
#
_entry.id   AF-A0A3D5APN2-F1
#
_cell.length_a   1.000
_cell.length_b   1.000
_cell.length_c   1.000
_cell.angle_alpha   90.00
_cell.angle_beta   90.00
_cell.angle_gamma   90.00
#
_symmetry.space_group_name_H-M   'P 1'
#
loop_
_entity.id
_entity.type
_entity.pdbx_description
1 polymer ?
#
loop_
_entity_poly.entity_id
_entity_poly.type
_entity_poly.pdbx_seq_one_letter_code
_entity_poly.pdbx_strand_id
1 'polypeptide(L)'
;MLRTRNAQPSLWESVLPEICLRLPVQLQRVDEWLDDERFFAPFRAHFDARLGRPSVPLETYLRLMFLKHRYQLGFETLCREVSDSISWRRFCRIDIDAKVPHPTTLMKITTRCGEQAVAQLNEVLLDKANEAKLVRLGKVRADTTVVSADVEYPTDSGLLAKAIARIGRLVRRIKAAGGARRTRFRDRRRAAAKRVRLLASKLHLRAR
;
A
#
# COMPACT_ATOMS: atom_id res chain seq x y z
N MET A 1 -4.53 -3.03 30.64
CA MET A 1 -5.50 -1.94 30.69
C MET A 1 -5.28 -0.94 29.55
N LEU A 2 -6.35 -0.53 28.88
CA LEU A 2 -6.41 0.49 27.84
C LEU A 2 -6.04 1.86 28.44
N ARG A 3 -5.18 2.59 27.75
CA ARG A 3 -4.86 3.99 28.04
C ARG A 3 -4.88 4.76 26.74
N THR A 4 -5.73 5.76 26.62
CA THR A 4 -5.91 6.53 25.37
C THR A 4 -4.96 7.72 25.33
N ARG A 5 -5.09 8.62 26.31
CA ARG A 5 -4.31 9.85 26.43
C ARG A 5 -3.23 9.77 27.52
N ASN A 6 -2.13 10.48 27.32
CA ASN A 6 -1.20 10.85 28.38
C ASN A 6 -1.82 12.03 29.16
N ALA A 7 -1.65 12.04 30.48
CA ALA A 7 -2.19 13.12 31.30
C ALA A 7 -1.31 14.37 31.18
N GLN A 8 -1.76 15.48 31.79
CA GLN A 8 -1.26 16.86 31.68
C GLN A 8 0.26 17.03 31.53
N PRO A 9 0.69 18.08 30.80
CA PRO A 9 2.11 18.38 30.58
C PRO A 9 2.86 18.48 31.90
N SER A 10 4.05 17.88 31.95
CA SER A 10 4.88 17.92 33.16
C SER A 10 5.31 19.36 33.49
N LEU A 11 5.61 19.61 34.77
CA LEU A 11 6.06 20.93 35.24
C LEU A 11 7.27 21.45 34.44
N TRP A 12 8.12 20.56 33.95
CA TRP A 12 9.27 20.90 33.11
C TRP A 12 8.90 21.52 31.77
N GLU A 13 7.77 21.14 31.18
CA GLU A 13 7.32 21.71 29.91
C GLU A 13 6.89 23.18 30.06
N SER A 14 6.47 23.59 31.26
CA SER A 14 6.10 24.98 31.56
C SER A 14 7.30 25.92 31.67
N VAL A 15 8.49 25.37 31.97
CA VAL A 15 9.73 26.14 32.15
C VAL A 15 10.53 26.25 30.86
N LEU A 16 10.25 25.39 29.87
CA LEU A 16 10.95 25.40 28.61
C LEU A 16 10.75 26.69 27.80
N PRO A 17 11.79 27.19 27.11
CA PRO A 17 11.64 28.29 26.17
C PRO A 17 10.68 27.95 25.03
N GLU A 18 9.94 28.96 24.54
CA GLU A 18 8.93 28.78 23.49
C GLU A 18 9.50 28.14 22.21
N ILE A 19 10.77 28.38 21.89
CA ILE A 19 11.42 27.79 20.72
C ILE A 19 11.48 26.26 20.79
N CYS A 20 11.62 25.69 21.99
CA CYS A 20 11.62 24.23 22.23
C CYS A 20 10.20 23.65 22.18
N LEU A 21 9.19 24.51 22.36
CA LEU A 21 7.77 24.14 22.33
C LEU A 21 7.20 24.15 20.90
N ARG A 22 7.93 24.68 19.92
CA ARG A 22 7.44 24.73 18.53
C ARG A 22 7.63 23.37 17.84
N LEU A 23 6.57 22.91 17.18
CA LEU A 23 6.63 21.78 16.27
C LEU A 23 6.86 22.27 14.83
N PRO A 24 7.59 21.51 14.00
CA PRO A 24 7.60 21.75 12.57
C PRO A 24 6.18 21.75 11.99
N VAL A 25 5.88 22.65 11.06
CA VAL A 25 4.53 22.88 10.51
C VAL A 25 3.84 21.58 10.07
N GLN A 26 4.56 20.66 9.44
CA GLN A 26 4.01 19.37 9.03
C GLN A 26 3.60 18.50 10.22
N LEU A 27 4.44 18.41 11.25
CA LEU A 27 4.13 17.63 12.46
C LEU A 27 3.01 18.27 13.27
N GLN A 28 2.94 19.60 13.32
CA GLN A 28 1.82 20.30 13.96
C GLN A 28 0.48 19.95 13.30
N ARG A 29 0.40 20.03 11.96
CA ARG A 29 -0.81 19.66 11.22
C ARG A 29 -1.23 18.21 11.46
N VAL A 30 -0.26 17.29 11.51
CA VAL A 30 -0.53 15.88 11.80
C VAL A 30 -0.96 15.69 13.25
N ASP A 31 -0.36 16.40 14.19
CA ASP A 31 -0.72 16.36 15.61
C ASP A 31 -2.16 16.81 15.84
N GLU A 32 -2.55 17.96 15.27
CA GLU A 32 -3.91 18.49 15.27
C GLU A 32 -4.89 17.51 14.61
N TRP A 33 -4.48 16.87 13.51
CA TRP A 33 -5.30 15.89 12.82
C TRP A 33 -5.52 14.63 13.67
N LEU A 34 -4.49 14.15 14.36
CA LEU A 34 -4.53 12.94 15.20
C LEU A 34 -5.14 13.18 16.58
N ASP A 35 -5.36 14.43 17.00
CA ASP A 35 -6.04 14.77 18.26
C ASP A 35 -7.56 14.59 18.14
N ASP A 36 -7.97 13.33 17.92
CA ASP A 36 -9.36 12.92 17.79
C ASP A 36 -9.53 11.51 18.33
N GLU A 37 -10.45 11.34 19.26
CA GLU A 37 -10.65 10.08 19.97
C GLU A 37 -11.14 8.95 19.08
N ARG A 38 -11.69 9.27 17.90
CA ARG A 38 -12.11 8.27 16.91
C ARG A 38 -10.95 7.36 16.50
N PHE A 39 -9.72 7.88 16.46
CA PHE A 39 -8.53 7.07 16.14
C PHE A 39 -8.18 6.02 17.19
N PHE A 40 -8.74 6.11 18.40
CA PHE A 40 -8.52 5.11 19.46
C PHE A 40 -9.54 3.98 19.40
N ALA A 41 -10.68 4.17 18.74
CA ALA A 41 -11.75 3.18 18.69
C ALA A 41 -11.31 1.81 18.13
N PRO A 42 -10.51 1.72 17.03
CA PRO A 42 -10.04 0.45 16.49
C PRO A 42 -9.25 -0.40 17.50
N PHE A 43 -8.58 0.24 18.46
CA PHE A 43 -7.72 -0.45 19.41
C PHE A 43 -8.47 -0.97 20.64
N ARG A 44 -9.70 -0.51 20.92
CA ARG A 44 -10.42 -0.84 22.15
C ARG A 44 -10.62 -2.35 22.34
N ALA A 45 -10.89 -3.08 21.26
CA ALA A 45 -11.05 -4.54 21.30
C ALA A 45 -9.79 -5.30 21.74
N HIS A 46 -8.61 -4.69 21.64
CA HIS A 46 -7.32 -5.32 21.94
C HIS A 46 -6.82 -5.06 23.37
N PHE A 47 -7.52 -4.25 24.16
CA PHE A 47 -7.11 -3.90 25.51
C PHE A 47 -8.29 -3.94 26.48
N ASP A 48 -8.10 -4.58 27.63
CA ASP A 48 -9.09 -4.54 28.70
C ASP A 48 -9.26 -3.11 29.23
N ALA A 49 -10.50 -2.68 29.50
CA ALA A 49 -10.78 -1.32 29.94
C ALA A 49 -10.29 -1.00 31.36
N ARG A 50 -10.20 -1.99 32.27
CA ARG A 50 -9.94 -1.76 33.71
C ARG A 50 -8.85 -2.64 34.29
N LEU A 51 -8.57 -3.79 33.70
CA LEU A 51 -7.70 -4.81 34.28
C LEU A 51 -6.30 -4.84 33.63
N GLY A 52 -5.33 -5.21 34.45
CA GLY A 52 -3.92 -5.39 34.08
C GLY A 52 -3.11 -4.11 34.00
N ARG A 53 -1.81 -4.24 33.68
CA ARG A 53 -0.88 -3.11 33.59
C ARG A 53 -1.37 -2.08 32.55
N PRO A 54 -1.30 -0.77 32.84
CA PRO A 54 -1.57 0.27 31.86
C PRO A 54 -0.65 0.14 30.64
N SER A 55 -1.22 0.18 29.44
CA SER A 55 -0.46 0.26 28.20
C SER A 55 0.22 1.63 28.06
N VAL A 56 1.14 1.73 27.10
CA VAL A 56 1.53 3.03 26.52
C VAL A 56 0.24 3.71 26.00
N PRO A 57 0.04 5.02 26.24
CA PRO A 57 -1.09 5.76 25.67
C PRO A 57 -1.19 5.54 24.16
N LEU A 58 -2.39 5.26 23.67
CA LEU A 58 -2.62 5.05 22.23
C LEU A 58 -2.25 6.27 21.41
N GLU A 59 -2.46 7.47 21.93
CA GLU A 59 -2.07 8.71 21.25
C GLU A 59 -0.55 8.81 21.04
N THR A 60 0.23 8.33 22.01
CA THR A 60 1.70 8.24 21.91
C THR A 60 2.10 7.16 20.93
N TYR A 61 1.48 5.99 21.00
CA TYR A 61 1.75 4.88 20.08
C TYR A 61 1.47 5.28 18.62
N LEU A 62 0.32 5.88 18.32
CA LEU A 62 -0.04 6.30 16.96
C LEU A 62 0.95 7.30 16.38
N ARG A 63 1.39 8.27 17.18
CA ARG A 63 2.38 9.27 16.76
C ARG A 63 3.77 8.68 16.57
N LEU A 64 4.18 7.75 17.43
CA LEU A 64 5.40 6.95 17.23
C LEU A 64 5.31 6.16 15.91
N MET A 65 4.17 5.53 15.62
CA MET A 65 3.97 4.80 14.37
C MET A 65 3.99 5.73 13.16
N PHE A 66 3.42 6.94 13.27
CA PHE A 66 3.52 7.95 12.21
C PHE A 66 4.99 8.27 11.90
N LEU A 67 5.80 8.62 12.90
CA LEU A 67 7.22 8.92 12.70
C LEU A 67 7.96 7.72 12.09
N LYS A 68 7.70 6.52 12.61
CA LYS A 68 8.29 5.28 12.12
C LYS A 68 8.09 5.12 10.61
N HIS A 69 6.86 5.29 10.13
CA HIS A 69 6.54 5.10 8.70
C HIS A 69 7.01 6.29 7.87
N ARG A 70 6.84 7.53 8.36
CA ARG A 70 7.22 8.76 7.66
C ARG A 70 8.72 8.85 7.36
N TYR A 71 9.55 8.35 8.27
CA TYR A 71 11.02 8.38 8.19
C TYR A 71 11.63 6.99 7.97
N GLN A 72 10.81 5.97 7.70
CA GLN A 72 11.25 4.58 7.42
C GLN A 72 12.18 3.99 8.50
N LEU A 73 11.85 4.24 9.77
CA LEU A 73 12.67 3.82 10.91
C LEU A 73 12.32 2.41 11.40
N GLY A 74 13.32 1.72 11.95
CA GLY A 74 13.13 0.56 12.82
C GLY A 74 12.65 0.97 14.22
N PHE A 75 12.14 0.03 15.02
CA PHE A 75 11.64 0.34 16.37
C PHE A 75 12.75 0.84 17.31
N GLU A 76 13.96 0.27 17.23
CA GLU A 76 15.10 0.70 18.06
C GLU A 76 15.55 2.12 17.70
N THR A 77 15.77 2.37 16.41
CA THR A 77 16.14 3.69 15.90
C THR A 77 15.08 4.72 16.27
N LEU A 78 13.78 4.42 16.06
CA LEU A 78 12.68 5.30 16.45
C LEU A 78 12.77 5.72 17.91
N CYS A 79 12.90 4.76 18.84
CA CYS A 79 12.97 5.06 20.26
C CYS A 79 14.21 5.90 20.63
N ARG A 80 15.34 5.67 19.97
CA ARG A 80 16.57 6.46 20.16
C ARG A 80 16.38 7.90 19.68
N GLU A 81 15.97 8.09 18.42
CA GLU A 81 15.79 9.43 17.85
C GLU A 81 14.70 10.24 18.61
N VAL A 82 13.62 9.58 19.03
CA VAL A 82 12.60 10.22 19.88
C VAL A 82 13.17 10.55 21.26
N SER A 83 14.07 9.74 21.81
CA SER A 83 14.71 10.08 23.09
C SER A 83 15.56 11.34 22.99
N ASP A 84 16.24 11.54 21.87
CA ASP A 84 17.21 12.63 21.67
C ASP A 84 16.54 13.95 21.22
N SER A 85 15.38 13.88 20.56
CA SER A 85 14.69 15.05 20.00
C SER A 85 13.50 15.51 20.84
N ILE A 86 13.62 16.69 21.47
CA ILE A 86 12.52 17.32 22.24
C ILE A 86 11.27 17.50 21.39
N SER A 87 11.41 17.95 20.14
CA SER A 87 10.28 18.15 19.24
C SER A 87 9.56 16.84 18.93
N TRP A 88 10.29 15.71 18.83
CA TRP A 88 9.67 14.41 18.58
C TRP A 88 9.02 13.84 19.85
N ARG A 89 9.61 14.04 21.02
CA ARG A 89 8.96 13.72 22.30
C ARG A 89 7.64 14.45 22.44
N ARG A 90 7.65 15.78 22.21
CA ARG A 90 6.46 16.63 22.28
C ARG A 90 5.41 16.21 21.27
N PHE A 91 5.80 15.95 20.01
CA PHE A 91 4.89 15.41 19.01
C PHE A 91 4.25 14.13 19.57
N CYS A 92 5.04 13.15 20.03
CA CYS A 92 4.55 11.90 20.60
C CYS A 92 3.83 12.00 21.96
N ARG A 93 3.61 13.21 22.51
CA ARG A 93 3.02 13.43 23.85
C ARG A 93 3.77 12.69 24.96
N ILE A 94 5.10 12.63 24.86
CA ILE A 94 5.98 12.06 25.87
C ILE A 94 6.61 13.23 26.62
N ASP A 95 6.39 13.27 27.94
CA ASP A 95 6.98 14.31 28.79
C ASP A 95 8.52 14.24 28.74
N ILE A 96 9.17 15.37 28.96
CA ILE A 96 10.64 15.48 28.86
C ILE A 96 11.34 14.60 29.89
N ASP A 97 10.78 14.54 31.09
CA ASP A 97 11.23 13.71 32.20
C ASP A 97 10.72 12.26 32.12
N ALA A 98 9.78 11.97 31.22
CA ALA A 98 9.28 10.62 31.01
C ALA A 98 10.25 9.77 30.17
N LYS A 99 10.24 8.47 30.45
CA LYS A 99 10.97 7.47 29.67
C LYS A 99 10.23 7.15 28.39
N VAL A 100 10.93 7.23 27.26
CA VAL A 100 10.40 6.78 25.95
C VAL A 100 10.08 5.28 26.03
N PRO A 101 8.94 4.82 25.44
CA PRO A 101 8.60 3.40 25.41
C PRO A 101 9.72 2.54 24.83
N HIS A 102 9.93 1.36 25.41
CA HIS A 102 10.94 0.42 24.90
C HIS A 102 10.52 -0.15 23.53
N PRO A 103 11.45 -0.37 22.58
CA PRO A 103 11.15 -0.92 21.25
C PRO A 103 10.27 -2.18 21.27
N THR A 104 10.59 -3.13 22.16
CA THR A 104 9.81 -4.37 22.31
C THR A 104 8.38 -4.15 22.80
N THR A 105 8.10 -3.05 23.50
CA THR A 105 6.73 -2.68 23.90
C THR A 105 5.92 -2.27 22.67
N LEU A 106 6.52 -1.48 21.78
CA LEU A 106 5.87 -1.09 20.52
C LEU A 106 5.62 -2.31 19.65
N MET A 107 6.60 -3.20 19.50
CA MET A 107 6.44 -4.46 18.76
C MET A 107 5.27 -5.29 19.31
N LYS A 108 5.19 -5.46 20.63
CA LYS A 108 4.10 -6.22 21.27
C LYS A 108 2.73 -5.58 21.03
N ILE A 109 2.62 -4.25 21.06
CA ILE A 109 1.38 -3.55 20.75
C ILE A 109 1.01 -3.77 19.27
N THR A 110 1.96 -3.58 18.35
CA THR A 110 1.73 -3.77 16.91
C THR A 110 1.27 -5.20 16.62
N THR A 111 1.95 -6.22 17.16
CA THR A 111 1.56 -7.63 17.01
C THR A 111 0.19 -7.91 17.62
N ARG A 112 -0.12 -7.34 18.79
CA ARG A 112 -1.42 -7.54 19.46
C ARG A 112 -2.60 -6.98 18.67
N CYS A 113 -2.42 -5.80 18.05
CA CYS A 113 -3.50 -5.14 17.32
C CYS A 113 -3.66 -5.71 15.91
N GLY A 114 -2.55 -6.14 15.30
CA GLY A 114 -2.55 -6.79 14.00
C GLY A 114 -3.04 -5.89 12.86
N GLU A 115 -3.24 -6.51 11.70
CA GLU A 115 -3.62 -5.81 10.46
C GLU A 115 -5.06 -5.28 10.50
N GLN A 116 -5.95 -5.97 11.21
CA GLN A 116 -7.36 -5.58 11.30
C GLN A 116 -7.53 -4.19 11.95
N ALA A 117 -6.81 -3.92 13.05
CA ALA A 117 -6.85 -2.61 13.69
C ALA A 117 -6.30 -1.51 12.77
N VAL A 118 -5.31 -1.82 11.94
CA VAL A 118 -4.75 -0.88 10.96
C VAL A 118 -5.75 -0.60 9.83
N ALA A 119 -6.43 -1.63 9.32
CA ALA A 119 -7.47 -1.46 8.32
C ALA A 119 -8.61 -0.56 8.84
N GLN A 120 -9.10 -0.83 10.05
CA GLN A 120 -10.11 0.01 10.71
C GLN A 120 -9.61 1.44 10.97
N LEU A 121 -8.34 1.61 11.34
CA LEU A 121 -7.74 2.94 11.50
C LEU A 121 -7.72 3.71 10.17
N ASN A 122 -7.46 3.03 9.06
CA ASN A 122 -7.50 3.64 7.73
C ASN A 122 -8.92 4.03 7.33
N GLU A 123 -9.93 3.22 7.64
CA GLU A 123 -11.34 3.61 7.43
C GLU A 123 -11.69 4.88 8.22
N VAL A 124 -11.34 4.93 9.51
CA VAL A 124 -11.55 6.13 10.35
C VAL A 124 -10.82 7.36 9.77
N LEU A 125 -9.61 7.16 9.24
CA LEU A 125 -8.85 8.22 8.57
C LEU A 125 -9.58 8.75 7.31
N LEU A 126 -10.10 7.84 6.48
CA LEU A 126 -10.84 8.17 5.27
C LEU A 126 -12.16 8.87 5.60
N ASP A 127 -12.90 8.39 6.59
CA ASP A 127 -14.15 9.00 7.06
C ASP A 127 -13.90 10.45 7.52
N LYS A 128 -12.90 10.65 8.38
CA LYS A 128 -12.53 12.00 8.84
C LYS A 128 -12.09 12.91 7.68
N ALA A 129 -11.33 12.37 6.72
CA ALA A 129 -10.90 13.11 5.54
C ALA A 129 -12.08 13.47 4.62
N ASN A 130 -13.08 12.60 4.52
CA ASN A 130 -14.30 12.84 3.75
C ASN A 130 -15.18 13.92 4.42
N GLU A 131 -15.36 13.87 5.74
CA GLU A 131 -16.05 14.91 6.52
C GLU A 131 -15.38 16.28 6.33
N ALA A 132 -14.05 16.32 6.31
CA ALA A 132 -13.26 17.52 6.05
C ALA A 132 -13.23 17.95 4.57
N LYS A 133 -13.95 17.24 3.68
CA LYS A 133 -14.02 17.48 2.22
C LYS A 133 -12.64 17.46 1.53
N LEU A 134 -11.70 16.66 2.06
CA LEU A 134 -10.37 16.48 1.49
C LEU A 134 -10.35 15.40 0.41
N VAL A 135 -11.25 14.42 0.49
CA VAL A 135 -11.36 13.32 -0.47
C VAL A 135 -12.10 13.78 -1.72
N ARG A 136 -11.46 13.66 -2.89
CA ARG A 136 -12.07 13.95 -4.19
C ARG A 136 -12.35 12.65 -4.93
N LEU A 137 -13.63 12.31 -5.10
CA LEU A 137 -14.07 11.05 -5.72
C LEU A 137 -14.11 11.07 -7.26
N GLY A 138 -13.73 12.18 -7.89
CA GLY A 138 -13.87 12.37 -9.35
C GLY A 138 -12.76 11.76 -10.21
N LYS A 139 -11.71 11.17 -9.60
CA LYS A 139 -10.58 10.56 -10.34
C LYS A 139 -10.10 9.31 -9.61
N VAL A 140 -10.08 8.18 -10.32
CA VAL A 140 -9.44 6.95 -9.87
C VAL A 140 -8.05 6.88 -10.49
N ARG A 141 -7.01 6.76 -9.66
CA ARG A 141 -5.64 6.52 -10.12
C ARG A 141 -5.32 5.06 -9.84
N ALA A 142 -5.11 4.29 -10.91
CA ALA A 142 -4.71 2.89 -10.83
C ALA A 142 -3.29 2.77 -11.38
N ASP A 143 -2.35 2.34 -10.55
CA ASP A 143 -0.99 2.03 -11.00
C ASP A 143 -0.98 0.60 -11.54
N THR A 144 -1.04 0.45 -12.86
CA THR A 144 -0.93 -0.86 -13.52
C THR A 144 0.52 -1.15 -13.86
N THR A 145 1.12 -2.19 -13.28
CA THR A 145 2.41 -2.73 -13.75
C THR A 145 2.16 -3.62 -14.97
N VAL A 146 2.72 -3.24 -16.12
CA VAL A 146 2.67 -4.09 -17.32
C VAL A 146 3.70 -5.21 -17.13
N VAL A 147 3.24 -6.41 -16.79
CA VAL A 147 4.08 -7.61 -16.81
C VAL A 147 4.09 -8.16 -18.23
N SER A 148 5.28 -8.40 -18.79
CA SER A 148 5.41 -9.12 -20.05
C SER A 148 4.89 -10.54 -19.85
N ALA A 149 3.67 -10.82 -20.33
CA ALA A 149 3.21 -12.17 -20.46
C ALA A 149 4.13 -12.92 -21.43
N ASP A 150 4.40 -14.21 -21.20
CA ASP A 150 5.11 -15.09 -22.13
C ASP A 150 4.24 -15.39 -23.36
N VAL A 151 3.96 -14.33 -24.11
CA VAL A 151 3.10 -14.29 -25.26
C VAL A 151 3.89 -13.58 -26.34
N GLU A 152 4.21 -14.31 -27.40
CA GLU A 152 4.78 -13.77 -28.62
C GLU A 152 3.95 -12.55 -29.08
N TYR A 153 4.62 -11.40 -29.24
CA TYR A 153 3.99 -10.13 -29.58
C TYR A 153 3.05 -10.30 -30.78
N PRO A 154 1.75 -9.91 -30.66
CA PRO A 154 0.78 -10.14 -31.71
C PRO A 154 1.08 -9.24 -32.90
N THR A 155 1.78 -9.77 -33.90
CA THR A 155 1.83 -9.13 -35.22
C THR A 155 0.58 -9.49 -35.99
N ASP A 156 -0.01 -8.52 -36.72
CA ASP A 156 -1.19 -8.76 -37.56
C ASP A 156 -0.97 -9.93 -38.54
N SER A 157 0.25 -10.03 -39.07
CA SER A 157 0.67 -11.12 -39.95
C SER A 157 0.69 -12.47 -39.23
N GLY A 158 1.20 -12.51 -37.99
CA GLY A 158 1.18 -13.69 -37.13
C GLY A 158 -0.24 -14.12 -36.76
N LEU A 159 -1.13 -13.17 -36.43
CA LEU A 159 -2.54 -13.43 -36.13
C LEU A 159 -3.28 -14.02 -37.35
N LEU A 160 -3.10 -13.44 -38.54
CA LEU A 160 -3.69 -13.97 -39.78
C LEU A 160 -3.19 -15.38 -40.10
N ALA A 161 -1.90 -15.67 -39.91
CA ALA A 161 -1.38 -17.02 -40.10
C ALA A 161 -1.93 -18.02 -39.08
N LYS A 162 -2.08 -17.62 -37.81
CA LYS A 162 -2.73 -18.42 -36.76
C LYS A 162 -4.19 -18.71 -37.12
N ALA A 163 -4.93 -17.73 -37.65
CA ALA A 163 -6.30 -17.91 -38.14
C ALA A 163 -6.38 -18.92 -39.31
N ILE A 164 -5.53 -18.77 -40.33
CA ILE A 164 -5.45 -19.72 -41.46
C ILE A 164 -5.12 -21.14 -40.97
N ALA A 165 -4.22 -21.26 -39.99
CA ALA A 165 -3.88 -22.55 -39.39
C ALA A 165 -5.04 -23.18 -38.60
N ARG A 166 -5.86 -22.37 -37.92
CA ARG A 166 -7.06 -22.82 -37.21
C ARG A 166 -8.13 -23.29 -38.19
N ILE A 167 -8.41 -22.51 -39.23
CA ILE A 167 -9.36 -22.89 -40.30
C ILE A 167 -8.92 -24.19 -40.97
N GLY A 168 -7.64 -24.31 -41.36
CA GLY A 168 -7.13 -25.53 -41.98
C GLY A 168 -7.17 -26.76 -41.07
N ARG A 169 -7.03 -26.60 -39.74
CA ARG A 169 -7.23 -27.69 -38.78
C ARG A 169 -8.71 -28.08 -38.66
N LEU A 170 -9.61 -27.10 -38.62
CA LEU A 170 -11.06 -27.33 -38.55
C LEU A 170 -11.55 -28.11 -39.78
N VAL A 171 -11.17 -27.68 -40.98
CA VAL A 171 -11.57 -28.35 -42.24
C VAL A 171 -11.08 -29.80 -42.28
N ARG A 172 -9.86 -30.07 -41.79
CA ARG A 172 -9.35 -31.45 -41.69
C ARG A 172 -10.16 -32.30 -40.71
N ARG A 173 -10.55 -31.74 -39.56
CA ARG A 173 -11.41 -32.44 -38.59
C ARG A 173 -12.79 -32.75 -39.18
N ILE A 174 -13.42 -31.78 -39.84
CA ILE A 174 -14.74 -31.98 -40.49
C ILE A 174 -14.67 -33.10 -41.53
N LYS A 175 -13.63 -33.11 -42.37
CA LYS A 175 -13.46 -34.16 -43.38
C LYS A 175 -13.21 -35.54 -42.79
N ALA A 176 -12.38 -35.61 -41.74
CA ALA A 176 -12.14 -36.86 -41.01
C ALA A 176 -13.43 -37.41 -40.38
N ALA A 177 -14.29 -36.53 -39.87
CA ALA A 177 -15.60 -36.88 -39.31
C ALA A 177 -16.68 -37.23 -40.35
N GLY A 178 -16.36 -37.25 -41.65
CA GLY A 178 -17.31 -37.63 -42.69
C GLY A 178 -17.98 -36.47 -43.44
N GLY A 179 -17.80 -35.24 -42.99
CA GLY A 179 -18.41 -34.06 -43.62
C GLY A 179 -17.67 -33.60 -44.88
N ALA A 180 -18.43 -33.11 -45.88
CA ALA A 180 -17.89 -32.44 -47.07
C ALA A 180 -16.72 -33.17 -47.78
N ARG A 181 -16.76 -34.51 -47.82
CA ARG A 181 -15.67 -35.36 -48.35
C ARG A 181 -15.30 -35.06 -49.80
N ARG A 182 -16.28 -34.67 -50.62
CA ARG A 182 -16.10 -34.33 -52.05
C ARG A 182 -15.65 -32.88 -52.30
N THR A 183 -15.72 -32.01 -51.28
CA THR A 183 -15.34 -30.60 -51.43
C THR A 183 -13.82 -30.43 -51.34
N ARG A 184 -13.19 -29.88 -52.39
CA ARG A 184 -11.74 -29.64 -52.38
C ARG A 184 -11.41 -28.46 -51.45
N PHE A 185 -10.36 -28.62 -50.62
CA PHE A 185 -9.84 -27.55 -49.75
C PHE A 185 -8.34 -27.46 -49.96
N ARG A 186 -7.83 -26.27 -50.28
CA ARG A 186 -6.40 -26.03 -50.46
C ARG A 186 -5.79 -25.57 -49.15
N ASP A 187 -4.83 -26.34 -48.64
CA ASP A 187 -4.09 -25.95 -47.45
C ASP A 187 -3.13 -24.79 -47.75
N ARG A 188 -3.46 -23.61 -47.24
CA ARG A 188 -2.66 -22.38 -47.40
C ARG A 188 -1.70 -22.13 -46.24
N ARG A 189 -1.61 -23.03 -45.24
CA ARG A 189 -0.76 -22.84 -44.06
C ARG A 189 0.71 -22.62 -44.41
N ARG A 190 1.25 -23.40 -45.36
CA ARG A 190 2.63 -23.22 -45.84
C ARG A 190 2.85 -21.86 -46.50
N ALA A 191 1.90 -21.40 -47.31
CA ALA A 191 1.97 -20.10 -47.97
C ALA A 191 1.89 -18.94 -46.95
N ALA A 192 1.00 -19.05 -45.97
CA ALA A 192 0.88 -18.08 -44.88
C ALA A 192 2.16 -18.01 -44.04
N ALA A 193 2.71 -19.17 -43.64
CA ALA A 193 3.96 -19.23 -42.88
C ALA A 193 5.15 -18.62 -43.65
N LYS A 194 5.26 -18.88 -44.96
CA LYS A 194 6.29 -18.26 -45.81
C LYS A 194 6.13 -16.73 -45.84
N ARG A 195 4.89 -16.23 -45.93
CA ARG A 195 4.61 -14.78 -45.98
C ARG A 195 4.90 -14.09 -44.65
N VAL A 196 4.58 -14.72 -43.52
CA VAL A 196 4.96 -14.22 -42.19
C VAL A 196 6.47 -14.12 -42.04
N ARG A 197 7.22 -15.16 -42.42
CA ARG A 197 8.70 -15.15 -42.35
C ARG A 197 9.31 -14.03 -43.20
N LEU A 198 8.79 -13.82 -44.43
CA LEU A 198 9.24 -12.74 -45.31
C LEU A 198 8.93 -11.34 -44.74
N LEU A 199 7.78 -11.17 -44.08
CA LEU A 199 7.42 -9.91 -43.45
C LEU A 199 8.27 -9.66 -42.20
N ALA A 200 8.45 -10.68 -41.36
CA ALA A 200 9.32 -10.61 -40.18
C ALA A 200 10.77 -10.27 -40.57
N SER A 201 11.33 -10.91 -41.61
CA SER A 201 12.69 -10.60 -42.06
C SER A 201 12.85 -9.16 -42.55
N LYS A 202 11.82 -8.59 -43.18
CA LYS A 202 11.83 -7.17 -43.63
C LYS A 202 11.62 -6.19 -42.48
N LEU A 203 10.81 -6.54 -41.49
CA LEU A 203 10.58 -5.70 -40.30
C LEU A 203 11.84 -5.65 -39.43
N HIS A 204 12.55 -6.77 -39.25
CA HIS A 204 13.83 -6.80 -38.52
C HIS A 204 14.92 -5.96 -39.19
N LEU A 205 14.94 -5.85 -40.51
CA LEU A 205 15.88 -5.00 -41.25
C LEU A 205 15.59 -3.49 -41.12
N ARG A 206 14.36 -3.10 -40.74
CA ARG A 206 13.94 -1.70 -40.58
C ARG A 206 14.05 -1.20 -39.13
N ALA A 207 14.28 -2.09 -38.18
CA ALA A 207 14.42 -1.77 -36.75
C ALA A 207 15.90 -1.62 -36.32
N ARG A 208 16.84 -1.66 -37.26
CA ARG A 208 18.22 -1.21 -37.11
C ARG A 208 18.38 0.10 -37.87
#